data_AF-A0A0Q8KDY8-F1
#
_entry.id   AF-A0A0Q8KDY8-F1
#
_cell.length_a   1.000
_cell.length_b   1.000
_cell.length_c   1.000
_cell.angle_alpha   90.00
_cell.angle_beta   90.00
_cell.angle_gamma   90.00
#
_symmetry.space_group_name_H-M   'P 1'
#
loop_
_entity.id
_entity.type
_entity.pdbx_description
1 polymer ?
#
loop_
_entity_poly.entity_id
_entity_poly.type
_entity_poly.pdbx_seq_one_letter_code
_entity_poly.pdbx_strand_id
1 'polypeptide(L)'
;MFHSLYGKKLGFDENDTLRHDAGAISVDSGTKTATATGTGGTGTATLNKASGKITTGALTTAAAATHVLTLTNSKIAAADQVYAMVCKGTATTGTVTIADVKPAAGSVAITIQNIDAAAAVNGTLVVSFVVVKA
;
A
#
# COMPACT_ATOMS: atom_id res chain seq x y z
N MET A 1 -5.48 30.03 15.75
CA MET A 1 -4.37 29.89 16.72
C MET A 1 -4.27 28.42 17.07
N PHE A 2 -3.12 27.75 16.86
CA PHE A 2 -3.00 26.30 17.12
C PHE A 2 -2.70 26.04 18.60
N HIS A 3 -3.40 25.09 19.22
CA HIS A 3 -3.08 24.66 20.59
C HIS A 3 -1.96 23.60 20.52
N SER A 4 -0.73 23.97 20.90
CA SER A 4 0.42 23.07 20.88
C SER A 4 0.26 21.94 21.91
N LEU A 5 0.35 20.69 21.46
CA LEU A 5 0.45 19.53 22.35
C LEU A 5 1.90 19.33 22.77
N TYR A 6 2.16 19.34 24.08
CA TYR A 6 3.47 19.04 24.68
C TYR A 6 4.64 19.87 24.11
N GLY A 7 4.37 21.14 23.75
CA GLY A 7 5.37 22.05 23.18
C GLY A 7 5.86 21.64 21.79
N LYS A 8 5.14 20.75 21.09
CA LYS A 8 5.42 20.35 19.71
C LYS A 8 4.54 21.14 18.75
N LYS A 9 4.97 21.24 17.48
CA LYS A 9 4.17 21.85 16.40
C LYS A 9 3.02 20.94 15.93
N LEU A 10 2.44 20.18 16.85
CA LEU A 10 1.29 19.31 16.68
C LEU A 10 0.14 19.92 17.47
N GLY A 11 -1.04 20.08 16.85
CA GLY A 11 -2.17 20.75 17.49
C GLY A 11 -3.49 20.54 16.75
N PHE A 12 -4.57 20.99 17.38
CA PHE A 12 -5.84 21.24 16.71
C PHE A 12 -5.91 22.72 16.30
N ASP A 13 -6.49 22.99 15.13
CA ASP A 13 -6.85 24.35 14.72
C ASP A 13 -8.23 24.76 15.22
N GLU A 14 -8.70 25.93 14.80
CA GLU A 14 -10.00 26.50 15.22
C GLU A 14 -11.20 25.71 14.71
N ASN A 15 -10.98 24.79 13.76
CA ASN A 15 -11.99 23.89 13.21
C ASN A 15 -11.80 22.44 13.73
N ASP A 16 -11.12 22.26 14.86
CA ASP A 16 -10.78 20.96 15.44
C ASP A 16 -10.01 20.01 14.49
N THR A 17 -9.27 20.55 13.52
CA THR A 17 -8.49 19.74 12.58
C THR A 17 -7.08 19.47 13.12
N LEU A 18 -6.63 18.21 13.08
CA LEU A 18 -5.28 17.80 13.43
C LEU A 18 -4.25 18.39 12.44
N ARG A 19 -3.37 19.29 12.90
CA ARG A 19 -2.33 19.92 12.10
C ARG A 19 -0.92 19.65 12.66
N HIS A 20 0.01 19.31 11.77
CA HIS A 20 1.44 19.21 12.06
C HIS A 20 2.23 20.24 11.24
N ASP A 21 2.69 21.33 11.88
CA ASP A 21 3.42 22.42 11.21
C ASP A 21 4.91 22.15 11.01
N ALA A 22 5.45 21.03 11.52
CA ALA A 22 6.86 20.65 11.33
C ALA A 22 7.11 19.76 10.08
N GLY A 23 6.07 19.46 9.29
CA GLY A 23 6.19 18.64 8.08
C GLY A 23 6.21 17.13 8.36
N ALA A 24 5.68 16.38 7.39
CA ALA A 24 5.40 14.93 7.38
C ALA A 24 4.42 14.41 8.46
N ILE A 25 3.49 13.54 8.05
CA ILE A 25 2.57 12.82 8.94
C ILE A 25 2.96 11.34 8.89
N SER A 26 3.26 10.74 10.06
CA SER A 26 3.45 9.29 10.17
C SER A 26 2.17 8.63 10.69
N VAL A 27 1.53 7.84 9.85
CA VAL A 27 0.25 7.16 10.13
C VAL A 27 0.38 5.85 10.95
N ASP A 28 1.61 5.42 11.28
CA ASP A 28 1.88 4.24 12.12
C ASP A 28 3.34 4.28 12.63
N SER A 29 3.78 3.33 13.45
CA SER A 29 5.15 3.20 13.96
C SER A 29 5.74 1.80 13.72
N GLY A 30 7.05 1.66 13.97
CA GLY A 30 7.78 0.39 13.86
C GLY A 30 8.06 -0.03 12.41
N THR A 31 8.37 -1.32 12.22
CA THR A 31 8.67 -1.89 10.90
C THR A 31 7.42 -1.93 10.02
N LYS A 32 7.50 -1.31 8.84
CA LYS A 32 6.40 -1.15 7.87
C LYS A 32 6.68 -1.80 6.52
N THR A 33 7.57 -2.78 6.52
CA THR A 33 7.96 -3.53 5.33
C THR A 33 7.62 -5.00 5.50
N ALA A 34 7.20 -5.64 4.42
CA ALA A 34 7.06 -7.08 4.35
C ALA A 34 7.35 -7.57 2.93
N THR A 35 7.60 -8.86 2.80
CA THR A 35 7.82 -9.51 1.51
C THR A 35 6.61 -10.39 1.19
N ALA A 36 6.11 -10.31 -0.03
CA ALA A 36 5.07 -11.20 -0.50
C ALA A 36 5.66 -12.49 -1.07
N THR A 37 5.01 -13.61 -0.77
CA THR A 37 5.34 -14.93 -1.29
C THR A 37 4.21 -15.40 -2.20
N GLY A 38 4.55 -16.09 -3.28
CA GLY A 38 3.61 -16.59 -4.28
C GLY A 38 4.28 -16.71 -5.65
N THR A 39 3.61 -17.39 -6.57
CA THR A 39 4.07 -17.56 -7.95
C THR A 39 2.91 -17.26 -8.91
N GLY A 40 3.26 -16.80 -10.11
CA GLY A 40 2.27 -16.49 -11.15
C GLY A 40 1.34 -15.32 -10.79
N GLY A 41 0.04 -15.51 -10.99
CA GLY A 41 -0.98 -14.47 -10.88
C GLY A 41 -1.37 -14.07 -9.46
N THR A 42 -0.78 -14.66 -8.41
CA THR A 42 -1.15 -14.36 -7.01
C THR A 42 0.06 -14.24 -6.09
N GLY A 43 -0.08 -13.41 -5.06
CA GLY A 43 0.90 -13.22 -4.00
C GLY A 43 0.22 -12.98 -2.66
N THR A 44 0.87 -13.34 -1.57
CA THR A 44 0.37 -13.15 -0.21
C THR A 44 1.43 -12.52 0.68
N ALA A 45 1.03 -11.59 1.54
CA ALA A 45 1.90 -10.99 2.54
C ALA A 45 1.12 -10.75 3.84
N THR A 46 1.83 -10.67 4.96
CA THR A 46 1.25 -10.28 6.25
C THR A 46 1.98 -9.04 6.77
N LEU A 47 1.24 -7.96 7.00
CA LEU A 47 1.76 -6.76 7.65
C LEU A 47 0.61 -6.04 8.36
N ASN A 48 0.55 -6.19 9.68
CA ASN A 48 -0.50 -5.60 10.53
C ASN A 48 -0.21 -4.13 10.85
N LYS A 49 -0.31 -3.25 9.85
CA LYS A 49 0.03 -1.82 9.94
C LYS A 49 -0.98 -0.93 9.20
N ALA A 50 -1.16 0.31 9.66
CA ALA A 50 -2.01 1.30 8.97
C ALA A 50 -1.35 1.86 7.69
N SER A 51 -0.03 1.72 7.54
CA SER A 51 0.65 1.92 6.26
C SER A 51 1.88 1.05 6.13
N GLY A 52 2.28 0.77 4.90
CA GLY A 52 3.49 0.01 4.65
C GLY A 52 3.84 -0.18 3.19
N LYS A 53 4.91 -0.95 2.99
CA LYS A 53 5.46 -1.31 1.69
C LYS A 53 5.68 -2.81 1.63
N ILE A 54 5.08 -3.44 0.64
CA ILE A 54 5.19 -4.86 0.35
C ILE A 54 6.05 -5.04 -0.89
N THR A 55 7.13 -5.80 -0.79
CA THR A 55 7.95 -6.17 -1.95
C THR A 55 7.57 -7.57 -2.40
N THR A 56 7.24 -7.76 -3.67
CA THR A 56 6.94 -9.10 -4.20
C THR A 56 8.22 -9.91 -4.40
N GLY A 57 8.08 -11.24 -4.44
CA GLY A 57 9.06 -12.08 -5.11
C GLY A 57 9.22 -11.70 -6.60
N ALA A 58 10.27 -12.20 -7.24
CA ALA A 58 10.42 -12.03 -8.69
C ALA A 58 9.28 -12.75 -9.41
N LEU A 59 8.59 -12.03 -10.28
CA LEU A 59 7.42 -12.51 -11.00
C LEU A 59 7.51 -12.16 -12.48
N THR A 60 6.85 -12.98 -13.29
CA THR A 60 6.62 -12.71 -14.72
C THR A 60 5.14 -12.51 -14.94
N THR A 61 4.74 -11.28 -15.21
CA THR A 61 3.35 -10.93 -15.55
C THR A 61 3.30 -10.52 -17.01
N ALA A 62 2.63 -11.33 -17.83
CA ALA A 62 2.47 -11.05 -19.26
C ALA A 62 1.76 -9.70 -19.51
N ALA A 63 1.87 -9.19 -20.73
CA ALA A 63 1.10 -8.02 -21.18
C ALA A 63 -0.41 -8.26 -20.96
N ALA A 64 -1.13 -7.22 -20.55
CA ALA A 64 -2.55 -7.23 -20.16
C ALA A 64 -2.94 -8.14 -18.97
N ALA A 65 -2.02 -8.95 -18.42
CA ALA A 65 -2.31 -9.87 -17.33
C ALA A 65 -2.30 -9.17 -15.96
N THR A 66 -2.94 -9.82 -14.99
CA THR A 66 -3.07 -9.32 -13.62
C THR A 66 -2.33 -10.21 -12.62
N HIS A 67 -1.82 -9.58 -11.56
CA HIS A 67 -1.31 -10.21 -10.36
C HIS A 67 -2.11 -9.69 -9.15
N VAL A 68 -2.66 -10.59 -8.34
CA VAL A 68 -3.43 -10.24 -7.15
C VAL A 68 -2.58 -10.45 -5.90
N LEU A 69 -2.25 -9.36 -5.21
CA LEU A 69 -1.59 -9.37 -3.91
C LEU A 69 -2.63 -9.33 -2.80
N THR A 70 -2.74 -10.41 -2.02
CA THR A 70 -3.55 -10.43 -0.80
C THR A 70 -2.69 -10.07 0.40
N LEU A 71 -3.00 -8.96 1.06
CA LEU A 71 -2.38 -8.54 2.29
C LEU A 71 -3.26 -8.92 3.48
N THR A 72 -2.76 -9.79 4.35
CA THR A 72 -3.34 -10.02 5.68
C THR A 72 -2.93 -8.90 6.62
N ASN A 73 -3.92 -8.19 7.16
CA ASN A 73 -3.73 -7.03 8.02
C ASN A 73 -4.93 -6.85 8.96
N SER A 74 -4.77 -7.25 10.23
CA SER A 74 -5.80 -7.17 11.27
C SER A 74 -6.26 -5.74 11.60
N LYS A 75 -5.57 -4.71 11.10
CA LYS A 75 -5.99 -3.31 11.26
C LYS A 75 -7.04 -2.88 10.24
N ILE A 76 -7.30 -3.65 9.18
CA ILE A 76 -8.27 -3.32 8.14
C ILE A 76 -9.65 -3.86 8.52
N ALA A 77 -10.65 -2.99 8.50
CA ALA A 77 -12.07 -3.35 8.50
C ALA A 77 -12.63 -3.28 7.06
N ALA A 78 -13.73 -4.00 6.80
CA ALA A 78 -14.34 -4.03 5.47
C ALA A 78 -14.84 -2.66 4.98
N ALA A 79 -15.15 -1.74 5.89
CA ALA A 79 -15.60 -0.38 5.57
C ALA A 79 -14.44 0.63 5.44
N ASP A 80 -13.21 0.26 5.82
CA ASP A 80 -12.07 1.18 5.74
C ASP A 80 -11.74 1.51 4.28
N GLN A 81 -11.23 2.72 4.05
CA GLN A 81 -10.67 3.10 2.76
C GLN A 81 -9.21 2.65 2.71
N VAL A 82 -8.83 1.88 1.70
CA VAL A 82 -7.43 1.48 1.49
C VAL A 82 -6.94 2.05 0.17
N TYR A 83 -5.86 2.82 0.23
CA TYR A 83 -5.19 3.36 -0.95
C TYR A 83 -3.91 2.57 -1.18
N ALA A 84 -3.71 2.12 -2.41
CA ALA A 84 -2.52 1.39 -2.82
C ALA A 84 -1.82 2.10 -3.99
N MET A 85 -0.50 1.98 -4.03
CA MET A 85 0.34 2.44 -5.13
C MET A 85 1.31 1.31 -5.48
N VAL A 86 1.56 1.11 -6.76
CA VAL A 86 2.55 0.15 -7.24
C VAL A 86 3.68 0.86 -7.96
N CYS A 87 4.91 0.41 -7.71
CA CYS A 87 6.09 0.75 -8.48
C CYS A 87 6.83 -0.52 -8.88
N LYS A 88 7.70 -0.40 -9.90
CA LYS A 88 8.67 -1.45 -10.20
C LYS A 88 9.73 -1.49 -9.08
N GLY A 89 10.06 -2.70 -8.63
CA GLY A 89 11.19 -2.97 -7.75
C GLY A 89 12.44 -3.20 -8.59
N THR A 90 12.76 -4.45 -8.88
CA THR A 90 13.84 -4.83 -9.80
C THR A 90 13.39 -4.93 -11.26
N ALA A 91 12.08 -4.91 -11.52
CA ALA A 91 11.57 -5.00 -12.88
C ALA A 91 11.96 -3.77 -13.71
N THR A 92 12.46 -4.01 -14.92
CA THR A 92 12.86 -2.93 -15.84
C THR A 92 11.83 -2.71 -16.95
N THR A 93 11.09 -3.74 -17.34
CA THR A 93 10.07 -3.75 -18.41
C THR A 93 8.64 -3.81 -17.88
N GLY A 94 7.67 -3.56 -18.77
CA GLY A 94 6.25 -3.53 -18.45
C GLY A 94 5.78 -2.22 -17.81
N THR A 95 4.46 -2.04 -17.77
CA THR A 95 3.78 -0.85 -17.25
C THR A 95 2.75 -1.30 -16.23
N VAL A 96 3.04 -1.09 -14.95
CA VAL A 96 2.18 -1.57 -13.84
C VAL A 96 1.26 -0.47 -13.33
N THR A 97 0.02 -0.85 -13.05
CA THR A 97 -0.96 0.00 -12.36
C THR A 97 -1.79 -0.80 -11.38
N ILE A 98 -2.39 -0.12 -10.41
CA ILE A 98 -3.43 -0.71 -9.56
C ILE A 98 -4.73 -0.72 -10.37
N ALA A 99 -5.34 -1.89 -10.50
CA ALA A 99 -6.62 -2.08 -11.19
C ALA A 99 -7.79 -2.10 -10.21
N ASP A 100 -7.61 -2.67 -9.02
CA ASP A 100 -8.64 -2.74 -7.99
C ASP A 100 -8.03 -2.86 -6.58
N VAL A 101 -8.73 -2.34 -5.58
CA VAL A 101 -8.38 -2.46 -4.16
C VAL A 101 -9.65 -2.81 -3.40
N LYS A 102 -9.69 -4.03 -2.85
CA LYS A 102 -10.87 -4.57 -2.16
C LYS A 102 -10.56 -4.90 -0.70
N PRO A 103 -10.87 -3.98 0.24
CA PRO A 103 -10.77 -4.24 1.67
C PRO A 103 -11.76 -5.32 2.11
N ALA A 104 -11.34 -6.14 3.07
CA ALA A 104 -12.18 -7.07 3.80
C ALA A 104 -11.76 -7.05 5.29
N ALA A 105 -12.55 -7.65 6.16
CA ALA A 105 -12.17 -7.72 7.57
C ALA A 105 -10.85 -8.49 7.73
N GLY A 106 -9.83 -7.81 8.24
CA GLY A 106 -8.49 -8.36 8.47
C GLY A 106 -7.63 -8.53 7.21
N SER A 107 -8.05 -8.04 6.04
CA SER A 107 -7.26 -8.18 4.81
C SER A 107 -7.62 -7.15 3.73
N VAL A 108 -6.79 -7.09 2.69
CA VAL A 108 -7.11 -6.38 1.44
C VAL A 108 -6.56 -7.15 0.26
N ALA A 109 -7.37 -7.32 -0.79
CA ALA A 109 -6.91 -7.81 -2.08
C ALA A 109 -6.59 -6.62 -2.98
N ILE A 110 -5.36 -6.57 -3.49
CA ILE A 110 -4.86 -5.52 -4.38
C ILE A 110 -4.58 -6.16 -5.73
N THR A 111 -5.35 -5.78 -6.75
CA THR A 111 -5.17 -6.27 -8.11
C THR A 111 -4.24 -5.32 -8.84
N ILE A 112 -3.12 -5.85 -9.32
CA ILE A 112 -2.10 -5.14 -10.09
C ILE A 112 -2.21 -5.63 -11.53
N GLN A 113 -2.26 -4.71 -12.49
CA GLN A 113 -2.28 -5.07 -13.90
C GLN A 113 -1.00 -4.58 -14.59
N ASN A 114 -0.45 -5.43 -15.46
CA ASN A 114 0.49 -4.99 -16.47
C ASN A 114 -0.30 -4.48 -17.68
N ILE A 115 -0.43 -3.17 -17.82
CA ILE A 115 -1.17 -2.51 -18.91
C ILE A 115 -0.31 -2.27 -20.14
N ASP A 116 0.93 -2.77 -20.14
CA ASP A 116 1.79 -2.71 -21.32
C ASP A 116 1.18 -3.52 -22.48
N ALA A 117 1.36 -3.02 -23.70
CA ALA A 117 0.81 -3.65 -24.91
C ALA A 117 1.57 -4.93 -25.31
N ALA A 118 2.85 -5.06 -24.94
CA ALA A 118 3.69 -6.17 -25.41
C ALA A 118 4.70 -6.68 -24.36
N ALA A 119 5.25 -5.81 -23.53
CA ALA A 119 6.30 -6.17 -22.59
C ALA A 119 5.73 -6.80 -21.32
N ALA A 120 6.21 -8.00 -20.99
CA ALA A 120 5.97 -8.58 -19.68
C ALA A 120 6.75 -7.81 -18.60
N VAL A 121 6.19 -7.76 -17.39
CA VAL A 121 6.94 -7.43 -16.17
C VAL A 121 7.83 -8.62 -15.84
N ASN A 122 9.12 -8.41 -15.63
CA ASN A 122 10.06 -9.43 -15.18
C ASN A 122 10.91 -8.88 -14.03
N GLY A 123 10.66 -9.35 -12.81
CA GLY A 123 11.35 -8.88 -11.61
C GLY A 123 10.40 -8.68 -10.44
N THR A 124 10.81 -7.91 -9.44
CA THR A 124 9.96 -7.61 -8.28
C THR A 124 9.15 -6.33 -8.50
N LEU A 125 8.02 -6.27 -7.82
CA LEU A 125 7.18 -5.08 -7.67
C LEU A 125 7.18 -4.63 -6.22
N VAL A 126 6.87 -3.37 -6.01
CA VAL A 126 6.77 -2.75 -4.69
C VAL A 126 5.40 -2.10 -4.58
N VAL A 127 4.58 -2.60 -3.65
CA VAL A 127 3.23 -2.10 -3.39
C VAL A 127 3.23 -1.36 -2.06
N SER A 128 2.97 -0.06 -2.10
CA SER A 128 2.77 0.76 -0.90
C SER A 128 1.29 0.93 -0.64
N PHE A 129 0.90 0.94 0.64
CA PHE A 129 -0.49 1.15 1.02
C PHE A 129 -0.64 2.05 2.25
N VAL A 130 -1.81 2.66 2.37
CA VAL A 130 -2.29 3.34 3.58
C VAL A 130 -3.76 3.01 3.80
N VAL A 131 -4.13 2.80 5.06
CA VAL A 131 -5.49 2.52 5.52
C VAL A 131 -6.01 3.79 6.21
N VAL A 132 -7.13 4.30 5.73
CA VAL A 132 -7.87 5.42 6.33
C VAL A 132 -9.16 4.87 6.91
N LYS A 133 -9.38 5.14 8.20
CA LYS A 133 -10.57 4.69 8.90
C LYS A 133 -11.80 5.46 8.42
N ALA A 134 -12.89 4.73 8.20
CA ALA A 134 -14.20 5.30 7.92
C ALA A 134 -14.85 5.87 9.19
#